data_AF-A0A4Y8ALH0-F1
#
_entry.id   AF-A0A4Y8ALH0-F1
#
_cell.length_a   1.000
_cell.length_b   1.000
_cell.length_c   1.000
_cell.angle_alpha   90.00
_cell.angle_beta   90.00
_cell.angle_gamma   90.00
#
_symmetry.space_group_name_H-M   'P 1'
#
loop_
_entity.id
_entity.type
_entity.pdbx_description
1 polymer ?
#
loop_
_entity_poly.entity_id
_entity_poly.type
_entity_poly.pdbx_seq_one_letter_code
_entity_poly.pdbx_strand_id
1 'polypeptide(L)'
;FILIPMDDVTQTNHLKAYGITFWSLERGNTAKWLLNYEGGSFLLEDNEATRNECKIRGVTFQLISDTQAASILQKISSPSKNMEAVILEIAPKIAVYSPKDKMPWDDA
;
A
#
# COMPACT_ATOMS: atom_id res chain seq x y z
N PHE A 1 -12.03 4.83 -3.03
CA PHE A 1 -10.74 4.09 -3.03
C PHE A 1 -10.12 4.09 -4.42
N ILE A 2 -8.80 3.95 -4.48
CA ILE A 2 -8.03 3.68 -5.70
C ILE A 2 -7.71 2.18 -5.71
N LEU A 3 -8.20 1.46 -6.72
CA LEU A 3 -7.81 0.08 -7.00
C LEU A 3 -6.75 0.08 -8.10
N ILE A 4 -5.59 -0.47 -7.82
CA ILE A 4 -4.54 -0.70 -8.81
C ILE A 4 -4.55 -2.19 -9.15
N PRO A 5 -5.13 -2.56 -10.30
CA PRO A 5 -5.14 -3.96 -10.71
C PRO A 5 -3.73 -4.39 -11.12
N MET A 6 -3.44 -5.67 -10.93
CA MET A 6 -2.12 -6.28 -11.15
C MET A 6 -2.21 -7.52 -12.05
N ASP A 7 -3.36 -7.75 -12.69
CA ASP A 7 -3.48 -8.78 -13.70
C ASP A 7 -2.85 -8.33 -15.04
N ASP A 8 -2.35 -9.30 -15.80
CA ASP A 8 -1.64 -9.05 -17.05
C ASP A 8 -2.48 -8.40 -18.15
N VAL A 9 -3.82 -8.37 -18.01
CA VAL A 9 -4.73 -7.78 -19.01
C VAL A 9 -4.89 -6.28 -18.76
N THR A 10 -5.07 -5.88 -17.51
CA THR A 10 -5.36 -4.49 -17.16
C THR A 10 -4.11 -3.65 -16.87
N GLN A 11 -3.04 -4.29 -16.38
CA GLN A 11 -1.82 -3.61 -15.94
C GLN A 11 -0.64 -3.84 -16.88
N THR A 12 -0.19 -2.77 -17.54
CA THR A 12 0.97 -2.84 -18.43
C THR A 12 2.28 -2.45 -17.73
N ASN A 13 2.21 -1.87 -16.53
CA ASN A 13 3.36 -1.32 -15.80
C ASN A 13 3.45 -1.83 -14.34
N HIS A 14 3.45 -3.15 -14.13
CA HIS A 14 3.47 -3.78 -12.79
C HIS A 14 4.54 -3.23 -11.84
N LEU A 15 5.80 -3.10 -12.29
CA LEU A 15 6.89 -2.56 -11.45
C LEU A 15 6.61 -1.11 -11.00
N LYS A 16 6.01 -0.29 -11.88
CA LYS A 16 5.63 1.08 -11.52
C LYS A 16 4.43 1.08 -10.58
N ALA A 17 3.48 0.15 -10.74
CA ALA A 17 2.35 -0.01 -9.84
C ALA A 17 2.80 -0.33 -8.40
N TYR A 18 3.77 -1.23 -8.21
CA TYR A 18 4.44 -1.42 -6.92
C TYR A 18 5.07 -0.12 -6.40
N GLY A 19 5.75 0.62 -7.28
CA GLY A 19 6.33 1.92 -6.95
C GLY A 19 5.29 2.97 -6.52
N ILE A 20 4.09 2.98 -7.09
CA ILE A 20 2.98 3.84 -6.65
C ILE A 20 2.52 3.45 -5.25
N THR A 21 2.32 2.15 -4.99
CA THR A 21 1.90 1.69 -3.67
C THR A 21 2.91 2.09 -2.61
N PHE A 22 4.19 1.83 -2.86
CA PHE A 22 5.28 2.23 -1.96
C PHE A 22 5.32 3.76 -1.75
N TRP A 23 5.26 4.53 -2.83
CA TRP A 23 5.25 5.99 -2.77
C TRP A 23 4.07 6.55 -1.97
N SER A 24 2.90 5.91 -2.06
CA SER A 24 1.71 6.29 -1.29
C SER A 24 1.90 5.98 0.19
N LEU A 25 2.46 4.81 0.52
CA LEU A 25 2.82 4.44 1.88
C LEU A 25 3.85 5.42 2.49
N GLU A 26 4.83 5.89 1.72
CA GLU A 26 5.83 6.88 2.17
C GLU A 26 5.24 8.23 2.57
N ARG A 27 4.03 8.51 2.10
CA ARG A 27 3.28 9.72 2.42
C ARG A 27 2.31 9.52 3.59
N GLY A 28 2.38 8.37 4.26
CA GLY A 28 1.55 8.04 5.41
C GLY A 28 0.14 7.55 5.05
N ASN A 29 -0.14 7.29 3.77
CA ASN A 29 -1.41 6.70 3.37
C ASN A 29 -1.40 5.20 3.67
N THR A 30 -2.58 4.62 3.89
CA THR A 30 -2.74 3.17 4.07
C THR A 30 -3.00 2.48 2.74
N ALA A 31 -2.47 1.26 2.58
CA ALA A 31 -2.80 0.39 1.46
C ALA A 31 -3.10 -1.03 1.95
N LYS A 32 -3.85 -1.78 1.14
CA LYS A 32 -4.04 -3.22 1.30
C LYS A 32 -3.53 -3.94 0.07
N TRP A 33 -2.75 -5.00 0.28
CA TRP A 33 -2.40 -5.95 -0.77
C TRP A 33 -3.43 -7.07 -0.82
N LEU A 34 -4.09 -7.21 -1.97
CA LEU A 34 -5.17 -8.17 -2.18
C LEU A 34 -4.61 -9.44 -2.83
N LEU A 35 -4.07 -10.34 -2.01
CA LEU A 35 -3.49 -11.61 -2.45
C LEU A 35 -4.51 -12.45 -3.21
N ASN A 36 -4.10 -12.96 -4.38
CA ASN A 36 -4.91 -13.76 -5.30
C ASN A 36 -6.21 -13.09 -5.80
N TYR A 37 -6.32 -11.76 -5.67
CA TYR A 37 -7.37 -10.96 -6.28
C TYR A 37 -6.77 -10.11 -7.41
N GLU A 38 -7.26 -10.28 -8.65
CA GLU A 38 -6.81 -9.50 -9.83
C GLU A 38 -5.29 -9.35 -9.91
N GLY A 39 -4.58 -10.49 -9.88
CA GLY A 39 -3.11 -10.54 -9.98
C GLY A 39 -2.34 -10.07 -8.73
N GLY A 40 -3.00 -9.90 -7.59
CA GLY A 40 -2.35 -9.36 -6.38
C GLY A 40 -2.50 -7.83 -6.30
N SER A 41 -3.71 -7.33 -6.57
CA SER A 41 -4.03 -5.91 -6.66
C SER A 41 -3.74 -5.13 -5.38
N PHE A 42 -3.61 -3.81 -5.51
CA PHE A 42 -3.52 -2.90 -4.37
C PHE A 42 -4.78 -2.06 -4.23
N LEU A 43 -5.27 -1.95 -3.00
CA LEU A 43 -6.36 -1.06 -2.64
C LEU A 43 -5.82 0.06 -1.75
N LEU A 44 -5.91 1.30 -2.22
CA LEU A 44 -5.44 2.48 -1.52
C LEU A 44 -6.59 3.42 -1.22
N GLU A 45 -6.46 4.19 -0.13
CA GLU A 45 -7.33 5.33 0.12
C GLU A 45 -7.25 6.33 -1.04
N ASP A 46 -8.41 6.87 -1.41
CA ASP A 46 -8.46 7.80 -2.53
C ASP A 46 -7.94 9.17 -2.13
N ASN A 47 -6.87 9.61 -2.77
CA ASN A 47 -6.35 10.95 -2.64
C ASN A 47 -5.82 11.45 -3.99
N GLU A 48 -5.90 12.77 -4.21
CA GLU A 48 -5.55 13.38 -5.49
C GLU A 48 -4.08 13.16 -5.87
N ALA A 49 -3.17 13.18 -4.89
CA ALA A 49 -1.75 13.01 -5.12
C ALA A 49 -1.44 11.62 -5.72
N THR A 50 -2.01 10.55 -5.16
CA THR A 50 -1.85 9.18 -5.68
C THR A 50 -2.48 9.03 -7.06
N ARG A 51 -3.67 9.60 -7.32
CA ARG A 51 -4.27 9.58 -8.67
C ARG A 51 -3.38 10.25 -9.71
N ASN A 52 -2.81 11.40 -9.37
CA ASN A 52 -1.94 12.14 -10.27
C ASN A 52 -0.63 11.38 -10.52
N GLU A 53 -0.05 10.78 -9.49
CA GLU A 53 1.17 9.97 -9.62
C GLU A 53 0.93 8.75 -10.52
N CYS A 54 -0.23 8.07 -10.39
CA CYS A 54 -0.61 6.99 -11.30
C CYS A 54 -0.62 7.46 -12.76
N LYS A 55 -1.25 8.61 -13.04
CA LYS A 55 -1.32 9.19 -14.39
C LYS A 55 0.07 9.54 -14.92
N ILE A 56 0.89 10.21 -14.12
CA ILE A 56 2.25 10.63 -14.49
C ILE A 56 3.13 9.43 -14.84
N ARG A 57 3.01 8.33 -14.07
CA ARG A 57 3.82 7.13 -14.27
C ARG A 57 3.22 6.13 -15.27
N GLY A 58 2.01 6.39 -15.79
CA GLY A 58 1.30 5.52 -16.72
C GLY A 58 0.82 4.20 -16.08
N VAL A 59 0.44 4.24 -14.81
CA VAL A 59 -0.09 3.09 -14.08
C VAL A 59 -1.62 3.07 -14.20
N THR A 60 -2.18 1.95 -14.65
CA THR A 60 -3.63 1.75 -14.67
C THR A 60 -4.17 1.74 -13.24
N PHE A 61 -5.25 2.50 -13.00
CA PHE A 61 -5.97 2.49 -11.73
C PHE A 61 -7.47 2.72 -11.98
N GLN A 62 -8.28 2.31 -11.02
CA GLN A 62 -9.72 2.51 -11.02
C GLN A 62 -10.14 3.26 -9.76
N LEU A 63 -11.05 4.21 -9.90
CA LEU A 63 -11.74 4.80 -8.75
C LEU A 63 -12.98 3.98 -8.46
N ILE A 64 -13.05 3.44 -7.25
CA ILE A 64 -14.17 2.64 -6.78
C ILE A 64 -14.77 3.26 -5.53
N SER A 65 -16.08 3.12 -5.37
CA SER A 65 -16.80 3.56 -4.18
C SER A 65 -16.44 2.73 -2.95
N ASP A 66 -16.79 3.23 -1.78
CA ASP A 66 -16.63 2.48 -0.52
C ASP A 66 -17.45 1.19 -0.52
N THR A 67 -18.64 1.21 -1.14
CA THR A 67 -19.49 0.02 -1.30
C THR A 67 -18.84 -1.04 -2.20
N GLN A 68 -18.17 -0.63 -3.28
CA GLN A 68 -17.43 -1.56 -4.14
C GLN A 68 -16.21 -2.14 -3.41
N ALA A 69 -15.45 -1.29 -2.71
CA ALA A 69 -14.30 -1.73 -1.92
C ALA A 69 -14.71 -2.72 -0.82
N ALA A 70 -15.79 -2.44 -0.08
CA ALA A 70 -16.35 -3.34 0.92
C ALA A 70 -16.76 -4.69 0.31
N SER A 71 -17.40 -4.67 -0.87
CA SER A 71 -17.80 -5.89 -1.58
C SER A 71 -16.60 -6.74 -2.01
N ILE A 72 -15.52 -6.10 -2.49
CA ILE A 72 -14.27 -6.78 -2.83
C ILE A 72 -13.66 -7.42 -1.58
N LEU A 73 -13.58 -6.68 -0.48
CA LEU A 73 -13.03 -7.18 0.79
C LEU A 73 -13.85 -8.33 1.36
N GLN A 74 -15.18 -8.27 1.28
CA GLN A 74 -16.07 -9.37 1.71
C GLN A 74 -15.85 -10.64 0.87
N LYS A 75 -15.67 -10.48 -0.46
CA LYS A 75 -15.34 -11.59 -1.35
C LYS A 75 -14.00 -12.24 -0.97
N ILE A 76 -13.00 -11.42 -0.65
CA ILE A 76 -11.67 -11.88 -0.23
C ILE A 76 -11.73 -12.61 1.11
N SER A 77 -12.53 -12.13 2.06
CA SER A 77 -12.66 -12.76 3.40
C SER A 77 -13.42 -14.09 3.41
N SER A 78 -13.96 -14.53 2.27
CA SER A 78 -14.74 -15.76 2.21
C SER A 78 -13.86 -16.99 2.50
N PRO A 79 -14.18 -17.84 3.50
CA PRO A 79 -13.35 -18.99 3.88
C PRO A 79 -13.17 -20.03 2.77
N SER A 80 -14.05 -20.02 1.77
CA SER A 80 -14.01 -20.90 0.61
C SER A 80 -13.11 -20.42 -0.53
N LYS A 81 -12.45 -19.26 -0.37
CA LYS A 81 -11.59 -18.65 -1.38
C LYS A 81 -10.16 -18.59 -0.86
N ASN A 82 -9.20 -18.94 -1.71
CA ASN A 82 -7.78 -18.78 -1.44
C ASN A 82 -7.35 -17.33 -1.73
N MET A 83 -7.88 -16.36 -0.97
CA MET A 83 -7.60 -14.93 -1.11
C MET A 83 -7.34 -14.32 0.27
N GLU A 84 -6.58 -13.24 0.33
CA GLU A 84 -6.28 -12.54 1.58
C GLU A 84 -6.06 -11.05 1.34
N ALA A 85 -6.44 -10.21 2.31
CA ALA A 85 -6.18 -8.77 2.28
C ALA A 85 -5.18 -8.42 3.39
N VAL A 86 -3.93 -8.16 3.01
CA VAL A 86 -2.85 -7.81 3.93
C VAL A 86 -2.73 -6.29 4.01
N ILE A 87 -2.79 -5.74 5.23
CA ILE A 87 -2.56 -4.30 5.44
C ILE A 87 -1.08 -4.00 5.25
N LEU A 88 -0.79 -2.95 4.49
CA LEU A 88 0.56 -2.43 4.29
C LEU A 88 0.70 -1.10 5.02
N GLU A 89 1.71 -1.02 5.86
CA GLU A 89 2.11 0.19 6.58
C GLU A 89 3.62 0.36 6.44
N ILE A 90 4.10 1.60 6.51
CA ILE A 90 5.53 1.84 6.66
C ILE A 90 5.90 1.65 8.13
N ALA A 91 6.91 0.82 8.38
CA ALA A 91 7.49 0.69 9.71
C ALA A 91 7.94 2.08 10.21
N PRO A 92 7.57 2.48 11.43
CA PRO A 92 7.92 3.80 11.95
C PRO A 92 9.43 3.99 11.89
N LYS A 93 9.89 5.13 11.34
CA LYS A 93 11.31 5.49 11.41
C LYS A 93 11.66 5.65 12.89
N ILE A 94 12.43 4.72 13.43
CA ILE A 94 12.91 4.78 14.81
C ILE A 94 13.69 6.08 14.99
N ALA A 95 13.13 7.03 15.74
CA ALA A 95 13.94 8.11 16.29
C ALA A 95 14.81 7.49 17.38
N VAL A 96 16.09 7.26 17.09
CA VAL A 96 17.05 6.88 18.13
C VAL A 96 17.22 8.10 19.05
N TYR A 97 16.48 8.12 20.16
CA TYR A 97 16.88 8.93 21.31
C TYR A 97 18.09 8.23 21.92
N SER A 98 19.29 8.68 21.55
CA SER A 98 20.46 8.40 22.38
C SER A 98 20.24 9.14 23.71
N PRO A 99 20.25 8.46 24.87
CA PRO A 99 20.22 9.15 26.14
C PRO A 99 21.41 10.12 26.21
N LYS A 100 21.14 11.39 26.53
CA LYS A 100 22.16 12.33 27.01
C LYS A 100 22.59 11.82 28.39
N ASP A 101 23.52 10.88 28.44
CA ASP A 101 24.38 10.60 29.59
C ASP A 101 25.40 9.52 29.19
N LYS A 102 26.36 9.92 28.35
CA LYS A 102 27.69 9.31 28.41
C LYS A 102 28.53 10.19 29.31
N MET A 103 28.59 9.85 30.61
CA MET A 103 29.59 10.44 31.49
C MET A 103 31.00 10.06 30.97
N PRO A 104 31.93 11.01 30.87
CA PRO A 104 33.24 10.79 30.29
C PRO A 104 34.24 10.45 31.42
N TRP A 105 34.68 9.19 31.50
CA TRP A 105 35.96 8.80 32.13
C TRP A 105 36.18 9.18 33.62
N ASP A 106 35.33 8.78 34.55
CA ASP A 106 35.72 8.74 35.97
C ASP A 106 35.68 7.29 36.45
N ASP A 107 36.78 6.86 37.09
CA ASP A 107 37.02 5.56 37.76
C ASP A 107 37.81 4.48 36.98
N ALA A 108 39.07 4.77 36.62
CA ALA A 108 40.18 3.80 36.60
C ALA A 108 41.56 4.47 36.61
#